data_AF-A0A966CIJ8-F1
#
_entry.id   AF-A0A966CIJ8-F1
#
_cell.length_a   1.000
_cell.length_b   1.000
_cell.length_c   1.000
_cell.angle_alpha   90.00
_cell.angle_beta   90.00
_cell.angle_gamma   90.00
#
_symmetry.space_group_name_H-M   'P 1'
#
loop_
_entity.id
_entity.type
_entity.pdbx_description
1 polymer ?
#
loop_
_entity_poly.entity_id
_entity_poly.type
_entity_poly.pdbx_seq_one_letter_code
_entity_poly.pdbx_strand_id
1 'polypeptide(L)'
;MTIFREKIRQSIADENLQAALDANAERRRKGREAAFASIPDYPERRARAHAIKADVVARLDEYLAQFIANVEKNGILVHRAGDAAEANKIVLDITQYAVRSTGIQVDRYTSTQVDTQHAPRNILIAKSKSMVSEEINLNHALEEHGIRVVETDLGEYIVQLRGERPS
;
A
#
# COMPACT_ATOMS: atom_id res chain seq x y z
N MET A 1 14.42 21.08 16.15
CA MET A 1 13.37 20.65 15.20
C MET A 1 14.01 19.78 14.13
N THR A 2 13.34 18.74 13.63
CA THR A 2 13.93 17.84 12.63
C THR A 2 14.15 18.57 11.29
N ILE A 3 15.22 18.23 10.57
CA ILE A 3 15.59 18.78 9.25
C ILE A 3 14.38 18.80 8.28
N PHE A 4 13.52 17.78 8.38
CA PHE A 4 12.30 17.69 7.58
C PHE A 4 11.28 18.80 7.86
N ARG A 5 11.03 19.13 9.14
CA ARG A 5 10.07 20.19 9.52
C ARG A 5 10.55 21.57 9.12
N GLU A 6 11.86 21.79 9.11
CA GLU A 6 12.46 23.02 8.62
C GLU A 6 12.31 23.15 7.09
N LYS A 7 12.58 22.08 6.34
CA LYS A 7 12.33 22.02 4.89
C LYS A 7 10.87 22.28 4.54
N ILE A 8 9.92 21.71 5.28
CA ILE A 8 8.48 21.99 5.07
C ILE A 8 8.20 23.49 5.18
N ARG A 9 8.70 24.16 6.23
CA ARG A 9 8.45 25.61 6.40
C ARG A 9 9.08 26.42 5.28
N GLN A 10 10.29 26.07 4.85
CA GLN A 10 10.96 26.71 3.73
C GLN A 10 10.15 26.52 2.44
N SER A 11 9.71 25.29 2.14
CA SER A 11 8.90 24.99 0.96
C SER A 11 7.53 25.67 0.99
N ILE A 12 6.87 25.74 2.16
CA ILE A 12 5.59 26.45 2.30
C ILE A 12 5.79 27.95 2.06
N ALA A 13 6.93 28.53 2.45
CA ALA A 13 7.21 29.95 2.27
C ALA A 13 7.77 30.30 0.87
N ASP A 14 8.05 29.30 0.01
CA ASP A 14 8.62 29.51 -1.31
C ASP A 14 7.53 29.92 -2.32
N GLU A 15 7.48 31.21 -2.66
CA GLU A 15 6.51 31.79 -3.60
C GLU A 15 6.59 31.17 -5.00
N ASN A 16 7.78 30.77 -5.46
CA ASN A 16 7.94 30.11 -6.76
C ASN A 16 7.33 28.71 -6.73
N LEU A 17 7.55 27.97 -5.64
CA LEU A 17 6.98 26.65 -5.45
C LEU A 17 5.45 26.75 -5.32
N GLN A 18 4.92 27.73 -4.59
CA GLN A 18 3.48 27.98 -4.48
C GLN A 18 2.85 28.22 -5.87
N ALA A 19 3.39 29.17 -6.63
CA ALA A 19 2.91 29.48 -7.97
C ALA A 19 2.98 28.28 -8.92
N ALA A 20 4.06 27.49 -8.83
CA ALA A 20 4.22 26.27 -9.63
C ALA A 20 3.19 25.19 -9.27
N LEU A 21 2.88 25.01 -7.98
CA LEU A 21 1.87 24.06 -7.50
C LEU A 21 0.45 24.49 -7.90
N ASP A 22 0.13 25.77 -7.80
CA ASP A 22 -1.17 26.32 -8.23
C ASP A 22 -1.37 26.15 -9.73
N ALA A 23 -0.37 26.52 -10.53
CA ALA A 23 -0.40 26.32 -11.97
C ALA A 23 -0.55 24.83 -12.34
N ASN A 24 0.11 23.94 -11.60
CA ASN A 24 -0.01 22.51 -11.80
C ASN A 24 -1.42 21.99 -11.46
N ALA A 25 -1.98 22.41 -10.33
CA ALA A 25 -3.32 22.04 -9.89
C ALA A 25 -4.37 22.49 -10.92
N GLU A 26 -4.28 23.74 -11.36
CA GLU A 26 -5.18 24.30 -12.37
C GLU A 26 -5.04 23.59 -13.72
N ARG A 27 -3.81 23.30 -14.16
CA ARG A 27 -3.56 22.51 -15.38
C ARG A 27 -4.17 21.12 -15.29
N ARG A 28 -4.04 20.42 -14.16
CA ARG A 28 -4.64 19.10 -13.94
C ARG A 28 -6.17 19.18 -13.96
N ARG A 29 -6.75 20.21 -13.35
CA ARG A 29 -8.20 20.44 -13.35
C ARG A 29 -8.73 20.65 -14.78
N LYS A 30 -8.15 21.60 -15.52
CA LYS A 30 -8.49 21.88 -16.92
C LYS A 30 -8.31 20.65 -17.82
N GLY A 31 -7.19 19.94 -17.66
CA GLY A 31 -6.91 18.72 -18.41
C GLY A 31 -7.94 17.62 -18.14
N ARG A 32 -8.36 17.45 -16.88
CA ARG A 32 -9.42 16.52 -16.49
C ARG A 32 -10.76 16.91 -17.11
N GLU A 33 -11.13 18.19 -17.07
CA GLU A 33 -12.37 18.69 -17.67
C GLU A 33 -12.40 18.47 -19.18
N ALA A 34 -11.32 18.81 -19.87
CA ALA A 34 -11.18 18.56 -21.31
C ALA A 34 -11.29 17.06 -21.64
N ALA A 35 -10.63 16.20 -20.86
CA ALA A 35 -10.69 14.75 -21.04
C ALA A 35 -12.12 14.21 -20.84
N PHE A 36 -12.84 14.65 -19.81
CA PHE A 36 -14.25 14.26 -19.65
C PHE A 36 -15.13 14.79 -20.76
N ALA A 37 -14.94 16.05 -21.17
CA ALA A 37 -15.68 16.66 -22.27
C ALA A 37 -15.45 15.93 -23.60
N SER A 38 -14.30 15.29 -23.81
CA SER A 38 -14.03 14.47 -25.00
C SER A 38 -14.73 13.11 -25.02
N ILE A 39 -15.34 12.68 -23.92
CA ILE A 39 -16.05 11.40 -23.83
C ILE A 39 -17.55 11.65 -23.99
N PRO A 40 -18.19 11.13 -25.06
CA PRO A 40 -19.63 11.20 -25.21
C PRO A 40 -20.35 10.55 -24.01
N ASP A 41 -21.37 11.25 -23.50
CA ASP A 41 -22.24 10.79 -22.41
C ASP A 41 -21.46 10.43 -21.12
N TYR A 42 -20.38 11.16 -20.82
CA TYR A 42 -19.59 10.90 -19.61
C TYR A 42 -20.40 11.02 -18.30
N PRO A 43 -21.41 11.92 -18.15
CA PRO A 43 -22.24 11.96 -16.96
C PRO A 43 -23.03 10.65 -16.77
N GLU A 44 -23.64 10.14 -17.82
CA GLU A 44 -24.40 8.89 -17.82
C GLU A 44 -23.49 7.69 -17.54
N ARG A 45 -22.27 7.67 -18.11
CA ARG A 45 -21.26 6.64 -17.82
C ARG A 45 -20.84 6.68 -16.35
N ARG A 46 -20.68 7.87 -15.76
CA ARG A 46 -20.39 8.01 -14.32
C ARG A 46 -21.55 7.53 -13.46
N ALA A 47 -22.78 7.90 -13.81
CA ALA A 47 -23.97 7.44 -13.10
C ALA A 47 -24.11 5.91 -13.16
N ARG A 48 -23.85 5.30 -14.33
CA ARG A 48 -23.84 3.85 -14.50
C ARG A 48 -22.74 3.18 -13.68
N ALA A 49 -21.52 3.71 -13.70
CA ALA A 49 -20.43 3.18 -12.88
C ALA A 49 -20.75 3.27 -11.38
N HIS A 50 -21.40 4.35 -10.95
CA HIS A 50 -21.89 4.49 -9.58
C HIS A 50 -22.95 3.43 -9.25
N ALA A 51 -23.94 3.23 -10.13
CA ALA A 51 -24.98 2.22 -9.94
C ALA A 51 -24.41 0.80 -9.86
N ILE A 52 -23.44 0.46 -10.72
CA ILE A 52 -22.73 -0.82 -10.67
C ILE A 52 -22.01 -1.00 -9.33
N LYS A 53 -21.30 0.03 -8.85
CA LYS A 53 -20.63 -0.04 -7.53
C LYS A 53 -21.63 -0.24 -6.40
N ALA A 54 -22.75 0.47 -6.42
CA ALA A 54 -23.80 0.34 -5.42
C ALA A 54 -24.41 -1.07 -5.41
N ASP A 55 -24.67 -1.63 -6.58
CA ASP A 55 -25.19 -3.00 -6.76
C ASP A 55 -24.19 -4.06 -6.28
N VAL A 56 -22.89 -3.90 -6.59
CA VAL A 56 -21.83 -4.79 -6.08
C VAL A 56 -21.75 -4.75 -4.56
N VAL A 57 -21.85 -3.56 -3.95
CA VAL A 57 -21.85 -3.43 -2.48
C VAL A 57 -23.09 -4.09 -1.87
N ALA A 58 -24.25 -3.97 -2.51
CA ALA A 58 -25.49 -4.57 -2.03
C ALA A 58 -25.49 -6.11 -2.09
N ARG A 59 -24.71 -6.70 -3.00
CA ARG A 59 -24.60 -8.16 -3.23
C ARG A 59 -23.17 -8.65 -3.07
N LEU A 60 -22.45 -8.06 -2.11
CA LEU A 60 -21.02 -8.26 -1.94
C LEU A 60 -20.67 -9.73 -1.65
N ASP A 61 -21.52 -10.43 -0.91
CA ASP A 61 -21.40 -11.86 -0.62
C ASP A 61 -21.44 -12.73 -1.89
N GLU A 62 -22.41 -12.48 -2.78
CA GLU A 62 -22.52 -13.17 -4.07
C GLU A 62 -21.28 -12.91 -4.94
N TYR A 63 -20.89 -11.64 -5.08
CA TYR A 63 -19.78 -11.24 -5.93
C TYR A 63 -18.43 -11.68 -5.37
N LEU A 64 -18.25 -11.68 -4.05
CA LEU A 64 -17.05 -12.19 -3.41
C LEU A 64 -16.91 -13.71 -3.61
N ALA A 65 -18.00 -14.47 -3.46
CA ALA A 65 -18.00 -15.90 -3.73
C ALA A 65 -17.65 -16.19 -5.21
N GLN A 66 -18.24 -15.44 -6.13
CA GLN A 66 -17.93 -15.56 -7.56
C GLN A 66 -16.47 -15.21 -7.87
N PHE A 67 -15.94 -14.13 -7.27
CA PHE A 67 -14.54 -13.74 -7.43
C PHE A 67 -13.61 -14.85 -6.96
N ILE A 68 -13.83 -15.38 -5.75
CA ILE A 68 -13.01 -16.44 -5.15
C ILE A 68 -13.01 -17.69 -6.02
N ALA A 69 -14.18 -18.17 -6.43
CA ALA A 69 -14.29 -19.33 -7.31
C ALA A 69 -13.53 -19.14 -8.64
N ASN A 70 -13.60 -17.93 -9.22
CA ASN A 70 -12.90 -17.62 -10.46
C ASN A 70 -11.38 -17.55 -10.27
N VAL A 71 -10.86 -16.93 -9.21
CA VAL A 71 -9.40 -16.86 -9.00
C VAL A 71 -8.82 -18.23 -8.65
N GLU A 72 -9.53 -19.04 -7.85
CA GLU A 72 -9.14 -20.41 -7.54
C GLU A 72 -9.11 -21.30 -8.78
N LYS A 73 -10.09 -21.17 -9.67
CA LYS A 73 -10.09 -21.85 -10.98
C LYS A 73 -8.87 -21.50 -11.84
N ASN A 74 -8.31 -20.30 -11.66
CA ASN A 74 -7.10 -19.84 -12.33
C ASN A 74 -5.81 -20.19 -11.56
N GLY A 75 -5.89 -21.07 -10.54
CA GLY A 75 -4.74 -21.54 -9.79
C GLY A 75 -4.24 -20.59 -8.71
N ILE A 76 -4.99 -19.52 -8.40
CA ILE A 76 -4.67 -18.61 -7.30
C ILE A 76 -5.19 -19.22 -5.99
N LEU A 77 -4.29 -19.46 -5.03
CA LEU A 77 -4.67 -19.89 -3.70
C LEU A 77 -5.26 -18.72 -2.91
N VAL A 78 -6.49 -18.87 -2.43
CA VAL A 78 -7.16 -17.86 -1.59
C VAL A 78 -7.00 -18.23 -0.13
N HIS A 79 -6.42 -17.32 0.64
CA HIS A 79 -6.36 -17.42 2.10
C HIS A 79 -7.49 -16.59 2.72
N ARG A 80 -8.10 -17.10 3.78
CA ARG A 80 -9.10 -16.40 4.57
C ARG A 80 -8.56 -16.18 5.98
N ALA A 81 -8.77 -15.00 6.51
CA ALA A 81 -8.44 -14.63 7.87
C ALA A 81 -9.67 -14.00 8.53
N GLY A 82 -10.00 -14.43 9.75
CA GLY A 82 -11.07 -13.86 10.56
C GLY A 82 -10.68 -12.56 11.24
N ASP A 83 -9.37 -12.32 11.43
CA ASP A 83 -8.84 -11.13 12.06
C ASP A 83 -7.43 -10.74 11.55
N ALA A 84 -6.92 -9.62 12.07
CA ALA A 84 -5.60 -9.10 11.74
C ALA A 84 -4.45 -10.06 12.13
N ALA A 85 -4.57 -10.76 13.26
CA ALA A 85 -3.52 -11.65 13.74
C ALA A 85 -3.39 -12.89 12.83
N GLU A 86 -4.52 -13.46 12.41
CA GLU A 86 -4.55 -14.57 11.47
C GLU A 86 -4.02 -14.13 10.09
N ALA A 87 -4.42 -12.95 9.61
CA ALA A 87 -3.91 -12.39 8.34
C ALA A 87 -2.38 -12.21 8.38
N ASN A 88 -1.85 -11.60 9.43
CA ASN A 88 -0.41 -11.40 9.62
C ASN A 88 0.35 -12.72 9.68
N LYS A 89 -0.20 -13.72 10.39
CA LYS A 89 0.36 -15.07 10.46
C LYS A 89 0.44 -15.73 9.08
N ILE A 90 -0.63 -15.65 8.28
CA ILE A 90 -0.65 -16.20 6.92
C ILE A 90 0.45 -15.57 6.05
N VAL A 91 0.59 -14.25 6.08
CA VAL A 91 1.61 -13.54 5.28
C VAL A 91 3.02 -13.92 5.74
N LEU A 92 3.25 -14.06 7.05
CA LEU A 92 4.52 -14.52 7.61
C LEU A 92 4.83 -15.96 7.16
N ASP A 93 3.86 -16.87 7.22
CA ASP A 93 4.03 -18.26 6.81
C ASP A 93 4.38 -18.35 5.31
N ILE A 94 3.69 -17.57 4.45
CA ILE A 94 4.00 -17.47 3.02
C ILE A 94 5.43 -16.96 2.79
N THR A 95 5.82 -15.91 3.52
CA THR A 95 7.16 -15.31 3.41
C THR A 95 8.23 -16.34 3.78
N GLN A 96 8.05 -17.05 4.90
CA GLN A 96 8.99 -18.06 5.36
C GLN A 96 9.09 -19.24 4.41
N TYR A 97 7.95 -19.68 3.86
CA TYR A 97 7.92 -20.72 2.84
C TYR A 97 8.70 -20.32 1.59
N ALA A 98 8.45 -19.12 1.05
CA ALA A 98 9.13 -18.60 -0.14
C ALA A 98 10.66 -18.50 0.05
N VAL A 99 11.10 -18.06 1.22
CA VAL A 99 12.52 -17.99 1.56
C VAL A 99 13.15 -19.38 1.64
N ARG A 100 12.47 -20.36 2.22
CA ARG A 100 12.96 -21.75 2.27
C ARG A 100 13.00 -22.40 0.89
N SER A 101 12.00 -22.13 0.03
CA SER A 101 11.88 -22.77 -1.28
C SER A 101 12.84 -22.20 -2.34
N THR A 102 13.35 -20.99 -2.16
CA THR A 102 14.36 -20.38 -3.05
C THR A 102 15.78 -20.88 -2.82
N GLY A 103 16.03 -21.65 -1.74
CA GLY A 103 17.38 -22.12 -1.39
C GLY A 103 18.36 -21.01 -0.98
N ILE A 104 17.87 -19.76 -0.83
CA ILE A 104 18.66 -18.63 -0.38
C ILE A 104 19.08 -18.90 1.07
N GLN A 105 20.39 -18.99 1.31
CA GLN A 105 20.92 -18.99 2.66
C GLN A 105 20.65 -17.61 3.26
N VAL A 106 19.69 -17.54 4.17
CA VAL A 106 19.50 -16.35 4.99
C VAL A 106 20.63 -16.35 5.99
N ASP A 107 21.69 -15.60 5.70
CA ASP A 107 22.78 -15.38 6.64
C ASP A 107 22.20 -14.87 7.96
N ARG A 108 22.34 -15.67 9.02
CA ARG A 108 22.30 -15.16 10.39
C ARG A 108 23.56 -14.33 10.55
N TYR A 109 23.50 -13.04 10.19
CA TYR A 109 24.63 -12.15 10.37
C TYR A 109 24.98 -12.09 11.87
N THR A 110 26.06 -12.76 12.26
CA THR A 110 26.73 -12.59 13.55
C THR A 110 27.59 -11.34 13.45
N SER A 111 27.00 -10.17 13.70
CA SER A 111 27.79 -8.99 14.04
C SER A 111 27.83 -8.87 15.56
N THR A 112 29.02 -9.14 16.11
CA THR A 112 29.41 -8.68 17.44
C THR A 112 29.26 -7.16 17.49
N GLN A 113 28.26 -6.69 18.25
CA GLN A 113 27.91 -5.29 18.53
C GLN A 113 27.02 -4.57 17.51
N VAL A 114 25.74 -4.95 17.43
CA VAL A 114 24.63 -3.97 17.31
C VAL A 114 23.44 -4.47 18.12
N ASP A 115 22.93 -3.57 18.95
CA ASP A 115 21.72 -3.55 19.77
C ASP A 115 20.80 -4.80 19.78
N THR A 116 20.60 -5.33 20.98
CA THR A 116 19.71 -6.45 21.27
C THR A 116 18.25 -6.03 21.16
N GLN A 117 17.58 -6.38 20.04
CA GLN A 117 16.25 -7.02 20.13
C GLN A 117 15.75 -7.69 18.85
N HIS A 118 16.15 -7.29 17.64
CA HIS A 118 15.73 -7.99 16.41
C HIS A 118 16.79 -7.87 15.30
N ALA A 119 17.69 -8.85 15.18
CA ALA A 119 18.64 -8.88 14.07
C ALA A 119 17.86 -9.14 12.76
N PRO A 120 17.96 -8.26 11.74
CA PRO A 120 17.18 -8.43 10.52
C PRO A 120 17.62 -9.68 9.76
N ARG A 121 16.67 -10.52 9.37
CA ARG A 121 16.88 -11.44 8.25
C ARG A 121 17.05 -10.58 7.01
N ASN A 122 17.95 -10.93 6.10
CA ASN A 122 18.17 -10.16 4.86
C ASN A 122 17.03 -10.38 3.84
N ILE A 123 15.78 -10.16 4.27
CA ILE A 123 14.55 -10.33 3.51
C ILE A 123 13.92 -8.95 3.36
N LEU A 124 13.67 -8.56 2.10
CA LEU A 124 12.98 -7.34 1.74
C LEU A 124 11.61 -7.69 1.15
N ILE A 125 10.55 -7.14 1.71
CA ILE A 125 9.21 -7.17 1.14
C ILE A 125 8.87 -5.77 0.61
N ALA A 126 8.66 -5.67 -0.70
CA ALA A 126 8.09 -4.47 -1.31
C ALA A 126 6.57 -4.64 -1.40
N LYS A 127 5.83 -3.67 -0.87
CA LYS A 127 4.36 -3.63 -0.92
C LYS A 127 3.85 -2.47 -1.75
N SER A 128 2.65 -2.60 -2.30
CA SER A 128 1.89 -1.49 -2.87
C SER A 128 0.92 -0.92 -1.84
N LYS A 129 0.44 0.30 -2.11
CA LYS A 129 -0.55 1.00 -1.28
C LYS A 129 -1.74 0.10 -0.95
N SER A 130 -1.95 -0.15 0.35
CA SER A 130 -3.07 -0.93 0.86
C SER A 130 -3.50 -0.42 2.22
N MET A 131 -4.70 0.17 2.28
CA MET A 131 -5.38 0.56 3.53
C MET A 131 -5.52 -0.64 4.47
N VAL A 132 -5.88 -1.81 3.92
CA VAL A 132 -6.05 -3.04 4.70
C VAL A 132 -4.74 -3.45 5.38
N SER A 133 -3.60 -3.29 4.70
CA SER A 133 -2.30 -3.64 5.31
C SER A 133 -1.93 -2.73 6.49
N GLU A 134 -2.37 -1.47 6.46
CA GLU A 134 -2.24 -0.54 7.58
C GLU A 134 -3.18 -0.92 8.73
N GLU A 135 -4.45 -1.19 8.43
CA GLU A 135 -5.48 -1.54 9.44
C GLU A 135 -5.09 -2.79 10.24
N ILE A 136 -4.45 -3.78 9.61
CA ILE A 136 -3.96 -4.99 10.28
C ILE A 136 -2.55 -4.85 10.87
N ASN A 137 -1.94 -3.67 10.78
CA ASN A 137 -0.56 -3.37 11.22
C ASN A 137 0.49 -4.33 10.62
N LEU A 138 0.35 -4.67 9.34
CA LEU A 138 1.17 -5.69 8.68
C LEU A 138 2.67 -5.34 8.70
N ASN A 139 3.02 -4.07 8.49
CA ASN A 139 4.42 -3.63 8.46
C ASN A 139 5.09 -3.94 9.80
N HIS A 140 4.46 -3.56 10.92
CA HIS A 140 4.96 -3.82 12.26
C HIS A 140 5.13 -5.32 12.52
N ALA A 141 4.12 -6.13 12.18
CA ALA A 141 4.17 -7.58 12.38
C ALA A 141 5.32 -8.24 11.60
N LEU A 142 5.64 -7.76 10.40
CA LEU A 142 6.77 -8.25 9.60
C LEU A 142 8.12 -7.76 10.16
N GLU A 143 8.20 -6.49 10.58
CA GLU A 143 9.40 -5.88 11.14
C GLU A 143 9.81 -6.51 12.48
N GLU A 144 8.85 -6.88 13.34
CA GLU A 144 9.09 -7.69 14.55
C GLU A 144 9.76 -9.03 14.24
N HIS A 145 9.58 -9.57 13.02
CA HIS A 145 10.22 -10.80 12.57
C HIS A 145 11.54 -10.55 11.82
N GLY A 146 12.08 -9.33 11.91
CA GLY A 146 13.33 -8.92 11.27
C GLY A 146 13.25 -8.83 9.75
N ILE A 147 12.05 -8.63 9.19
CA ILE A 147 11.84 -8.46 7.74
C ILE A 147 11.81 -6.97 7.44
N ARG A 148 12.57 -6.52 6.44
CA ARG A 148 12.50 -5.12 5.99
C ARG A 148 11.30 -4.95 5.06
N VAL A 149 10.42 -4.01 5.35
CA VAL A 149 9.26 -3.71 4.52
C VAL A 149 9.42 -2.34 3.87
N VAL A 150 9.08 -2.21 2.59
CA VAL A 150 9.12 -0.93 1.87
C VAL A 150 7.83 -0.73 1.07
N GLU A 151 7.23 0.45 1.20
CA GLU A 151 6.11 0.86 0.35
C GLU A 151 6.62 1.33 -1.02
N THR A 152 5.90 0.97 -2.08
CA THR A 152 6.21 1.37 -3.47
C THR A 152 5.39 2.57 -3.93
N ASP A 153 4.29 2.89 -3.26
CA ASP A 153 3.54 4.12 -3.47
C ASP A 153 4.27 5.29 -2.80
N LEU A 154 4.52 6.39 -3.53
CA LEU A 154 5.29 7.52 -3.01
C LEU A 154 4.64 8.17 -1.79
N GLY A 155 3.30 8.24 -1.75
CA GLY A 155 2.58 8.81 -0.63
C GLY A 155 2.77 7.97 0.62
N GLU A 156 2.53 6.66 0.51
CA GLU A 156 2.75 5.71 1.61
C GLU A 156 4.22 5.63 2.03
N TYR A 157 5.16 5.70 1.08
CA TYR A 157 6.58 5.69 1.40
C TYR A 157 7.01 6.95 2.18
N ILE A 158 6.48 8.13 1.84
CA ILE A 158 6.71 9.35 2.63
C ILE A 158 6.15 9.20 4.05
N VAL A 159 4.96 8.62 4.20
CA VAL A 159 4.33 8.35 5.50
C VAL A 159 5.17 7.35 6.31
N GLN A 160 5.62 6.27 5.68
CA GLN A 160 6.50 5.26 6.25
C GLN A 160 7.81 5.89 6.76
N LEU A 161 8.47 6.73 5.95
CA LEU A 161 9.69 7.45 6.33
C LEU A 161 9.49 8.40 7.52
N ARG A 162 8.26 8.86 7.76
CA ARG A 162 7.92 9.72 8.89
C ARG A 162 7.59 8.93 10.16
N GLY A 163 7.40 7.61 10.08
CA GLY A 163 6.91 6.80 11.20
C GLY A 163 5.52 7.23 11.65
N GLU A 164 4.70 7.75 10.73
CA GLU A 164 3.34 8.21 10.99
C GLU A 164 2.35 7.20 10.44
N ARG A 165 1.11 7.22 10.95
CA ARG A 165 0.01 6.47 10.35
C ARG A 165 -0.57 7.25 9.16
N PRO A 166 -1.00 6.57 8.09
CA PRO A 166 -1.80 7.19 7.03
C PRO A 166 -3.06 7.85 7.62
N SER A 167 -3.39 9.05 7.12
CA SER A 167 -4.57 9.84 7.53
C SER A 167 -5.81 9.56 6.69
#